data_AF-A0AAV3NQN9-F1
#
_entry.id   AF-A0AAV3NQN9-F1
#
_cell.length_a   1.000
_cell.length_b   1.000
_cell.length_c   1.000
_cell.angle_alpha   90.00
_cell.angle_beta   90.00
_cell.angle_gamma   90.00
#
_symmetry.space_group_name_H-M   'P 1'
#
loop_
_entity.id
_entity.type
_entity.pdbx_description
1 polymer ?
#
loop_
_entity_poly.entity_id
_entity_poly.type
_entity_poly.pdbx_seq_one_letter_code
_entity_poly.pdbx_strand_id
1 'polypeptide(L)'
;MPTHAQAKPSIFSGQNFKRWRASYAWKHSDYLNRNYILSYLSDDLVDVYRTLNTVKVVWDALEYKYKTQDPGAKKFIVDRFLDFKMVDGKSLYDQVQELEVMFHEIHAEGMMLSDGFQAAAILEKLPPSMKDFKNYLKHKRKEMTVKELALRLPIEEDNRNTGVVSALPNPFMGDVKANVVEQGSASKTRKGKRSNFAPRRPSLKMNVMVVANLH
;
A
#
# COMPACT_ATOMS: atom_id res chain seq x y z
N MET A 1 39.72 -19.44 27.73
CA MET A 1 38.62 -19.60 26.74
C MET A 1 37.84 -20.87 27.09
N PRO A 2 36.65 -20.81 27.72
CA PRO A 2 35.89 -22.03 27.94
C PRO A 2 35.05 -22.33 26.69
N THR A 3 35.48 -23.35 25.96
CA THR A 3 34.74 -23.98 24.87
C THR A 3 33.53 -24.73 25.46
N HIS A 4 32.40 -24.04 25.65
CA HIS A 4 31.14 -24.67 26.04
C HIS A 4 30.48 -25.37 24.84
N ALA A 5 31.18 -26.33 24.21
CA ALA A 5 30.53 -27.29 23.35
C ALA A 5 29.67 -28.20 24.24
N GLN A 6 28.41 -27.83 24.48
CA GLN A 6 27.48 -28.74 25.18
C GLN A 6 27.27 -29.95 24.28
N ALA A 7 27.72 -31.11 24.76
CA ALA A 7 27.49 -32.38 24.11
C ALA A 7 25.99 -32.62 23.93
N LYS A 8 25.59 -33.11 22.76
CA LYS A 8 24.20 -33.49 22.45
C LYS A 8 23.72 -34.47 23.53
N PRO A 9 22.67 -34.14 24.32
CA PRO A 9 22.17 -35.07 25.32
C PRO A 9 21.49 -36.26 24.62
N SER A 10 21.78 -37.47 25.12
CA SER A 10 21.34 -38.76 24.56
C SER A 10 19.82 -38.94 24.46
N ILE A 11 19.06 -38.10 25.18
CA ILE A 11 17.59 -38.07 25.28
C ILE A 11 16.90 -37.28 24.15
N PHE A 12 17.64 -36.56 23.30
CA PHE A 12 17.03 -35.77 22.23
C PHE A 12 17.06 -36.53 20.88
N SER A 13 15.93 -37.12 20.50
CA SER A 13 15.68 -37.70 19.17
C SER A 13 14.59 -36.92 18.41
N GLY A 14 14.47 -37.14 17.09
CA GLY A 14 13.40 -36.58 16.25
C GLY A 14 13.14 -35.08 16.42
N GLN A 15 11.89 -34.70 16.71
CA GLN A 15 11.47 -33.32 16.91
C GLN A 15 12.13 -32.66 18.13
N ASN A 16 12.37 -33.42 19.20
CA ASN A 16 13.03 -32.91 20.41
C ASN A 16 14.47 -32.50 20.11
N PHE A 17 15.18 -33.24 19.24
CA PHE A 17 16.52 -32.86 18.78
C PHE A 17 16.54 -31.56 17.96
N LYS A 18 15.53 -31.32 17.12
CA LYS A 18 15.41 -30.06 16.38
C LYS A 18 15.21 -28.88 17.34
N ARG A 19 14.32 -29.01 18.33
CA ARG A 19 14.08 -27.98 19.37
C ARG A 19 15.33 -27.69 20.21
N TRP A 20 16.05 -28.74 20.61
CA TRP A 20 17.30 -28.58 21.36
C TRP A 20 18.36 -27.82 20.53
N ARG A 21 18.57 -28.19 19.26
CA ARG A 21 19.52 -27.48 18.38
C ARG A 21 19.16 -26.01 18.21
N ALA A 22 17.89 -25.70 17.99
CA ALA A 22 17.42 -24.32 17.87
C ALA A 22 17.67 -23.53 19.16
N SER A 23 17.37 -24.10 20.33
CA SER A 23 17.64 -23.48 21.63
C SER A 23 19.14 -23.27 21.88
N TYR A 24 19.97 -24.25 21.55
CA TYR A 24 21.42 -24.15 21.68
C TYR A 24 22.00 -23.07 20.77
N ALA A 25 21.61 -23.05 19.49
CA ALA A 25 22.01 -22.02 18.53
C ALA A 25 21.62 -20.61 19.00
N TRP A 26 20.40 -20.46 19.54
CA TRP A 26 19.94 -19.20 20.11
C TRP A 26 20.80 -18.75 21.29
N LYS A 27 21.08 -19.63 22.28
CA LYS A 27 21.93 -19.31 23.44
C LYS A 27 23.35 -18.96 23.02
N HIS A 28 23.90 -19.67 22.04
CA HIS A 28 25.22 -19.38 21.52
C HIS A 28 25.28 -18.01 20.84
N SER A 29 24.28 -17.69 20.00
CA SER A 29 24.15 -16.39 19.37
C SER A 29 23.96 -15.26 20.40
N ASP A 30 23.11 -15.46 21.41
CA ASP A 30 22.90 -14.51 22.51
C ASP A 30 24.21 -14.20 23.25
N TYR A 31 24.98 -15.25 23.59
CA TYR A 31 26.30 -15.09 24.20
C TYR A 31 27.26 -14.30 23.30
N LEU A 32 27.37 -14.64 22.02
CA LEU A 32 28.28 -13.96 21.10
C LEU A 32 27.92 -12.48 20.94
N ASN A 33 26.65 -12.18 20.63
CA ASN A 33 26.19 -10.80 20.44
C ASN A 33 26.36 -9.96 21.70
N ARG A 34 26.11 -10.54 22.87
CA ARG A 34 26.36 -9.87 24.15
C ARG A 34 27.84 -9.50 24.33
N ASN A 35 28.76 -10.42 24.05
CA ASN A 35 30.19 -10.12 24.14
C ASN A 35 30.61 -9.08 23.10
N TYR A 36 30.03 -9.11 21.89
CA TYR A 36 30.25 -8.06 20.91
C TYR A 36 29.84 -6.69 21.44
N ILE A 37 28.62 -6.53 21.99
CA ILE A 37 28.19 -5.25 22.58
C ILE A 37 29.15 -4.80 23.69
N LEU A 38 29.49 -5.70 24.63
CA LEU A 38 30.39 -5.37 25.73
C LEU A 38 31.78 -4.95 25.24
N SER A 39 32.28 -5.50 24.13
CA SER A 39 33.60 -5.14 23.58
C SER A 39 33.70 -3.70 23.05
N TYR A 40 32.56 -3.03 22.81
CA TYR A 40 32.52 -1.63 22.39
C TYR A 40 32.34 -0.66 23.56
N LEU A 41 32.17 -1.16 24.79
CA LEU A 41 32.01 -0.33 25.98
C LEU A 41 33.38 -0.01 26.61
N SER A 42 33.49 1.12 27.30
CA SER A 42 34.65 1.41 28.15
C SER A 42 34.70 0.46 29.35
N ASP A 43 35.88 0.27 29.94
CA ASP A 43 36.10 -0.64 31.07
C ASP A 43 35.11 -0.38 32.23
N ASP A 44 34.90 0.89 32.59
CA ASP A 44 33.93 1.30 33.63
C ASP A 44 32.49 0.84 33.34
N LEU A 45 32.10 0.81 32.07
CA LEU A 45 30.76 0.38 31.66
C LEU A 45 30.68 -1.15 31.54
N VAL A 46 31.74 -1.81 31.07
CA VAL A 46 31.78 -3.27 30.99
C VAL A 46 31.49 -3.89 32.36
N ASP A 47 32.09 -3.38 33.44
CA ASP A 47 31.89 -3.92 34.78
C ASP A 47 30.42 -3.82 35.25
N VAL A 48 29.74 -2.73 34.89
CA VAL A 48 28.31 -2.55 35.20
C VAL A 48 27.44 -3.51 34.39
N TYR A 49 27.64 -3.57 33.07
CA TYR A 49 26.74 -4.30 32.16
C TYR A 49 27.07 -5.80 32.04
N ARG A 50 28.26 -6.25 32.44
CA ARG A 50 28.67 -7.67 32.41
C ARG A 50 27.90 -8.54 33.41
N THR A 51 27.18 -7.95 34.36
CA THR A 51 26.29 -8.68 35.29
C THR A 51 24.97 -9.11 34.63
N LEU A 52 24.60 -8.53 33.48
CA LEU A 52 23.35 -8.82 32.79
C LEU A 52 23.49 -10.06 31.90
N ASN A 53 22.52 -10.97 31.92
CA ASN A 53 22.70 -12.34 31.41
C ASN A 53 22.36 -12.56 29.93
N THR A 54 21.67 -11.63 29.27
CA THR A 54 21.24 -11.78 27.86
C THR A 54 21.58 -10.54 27.05
N VAL A 55 21.72 -10.70 25.72
CA VAL A 55 21.99 -9.57 24.82
C VAL A 55 20.88 -8.52 24.91
N LYS A 56 19.63 -8.98 25.01
CA LYS A 56 18.45 -8.13 25.10
C LYS A 56 18.49 -7.24 26.33
N VAL A 57 18.80 -7.81 27.51
CA VAL A 57 18.82 -7.03 28.76
C VAL A 57 19.96 -6.02 28.77
N VAL A 58 21.13 -6.37 28.21
CA VAL A 58 22.23 -5.40 28.01
C VAL A 58 21.80 -4.27 27.10
N TRP A 59 21.20 -4.59 25.96
CA TRP A 59 20.74 -3.60 24.99
C TRP A 59 19.66 -2.67 25.57
N ASP A 60 18.61 -3.24 26.17
CA ASP A 60 17.49 -2.48 26.75
C ASP A 60 18.00 -1.52 27.86
N ALA A 61 18.99 -1.94 28.66
CA ALA A 61 19.58 -1.10 29.72
C ALA A 61 20.48 0.02 29.17
N LEU A 62 21.22 -0.25 28.09
CA LEU A 62 21.99 0.78 27.37
C LEU A 62 21.05 1.79 26.72
N GLU A 63 20.00 1.30 26.06
CA GLU A 63 18.98 2.13 25.44
C GLU A 63 18.30 3.03 26.48
N TYR A 64 17.86 2.48 27.60
CA TYR A 64 17.24 3.26 28.67
C TYR A 64 18.13 4.38 29.22
N LYS A 65 19.43 4.10 29.42
CA LYS A 65 20.35 5.05 30.07
C LYS A 65 20.89 6.10 29.10
N TYR A 66 21.13 5.74 27.84
CA TYR A 66 21.86 6.57 26.89
C TYR A 66 21.05 7.03 25.68
N LYS A 67 19.86 6.48 25.44
CA LYS A 67 18.95 7.05 24.46
C LYS A 67 18.38 8.34 25.05
N THR A 68 19.02 9.46 24.73
CA THR A 68 18.46 10.79 24.99
C THR A 68 17.24 10.94 24.10
N GLN A 69 16.05 10.82 24.69
CA GLN A 69 14.85 11.29 24.03
C GLN A 69 14.96 12.80 23.94
N ASP A 70 15.18 13.33 22.74
CA ASP A 70 15.13 14.76 22.50
C ASP A 70 13.72 15.25 22.92
N PRO A 71 13.61 16.12 23.93
CA PRO A 71 12.32 16.62 24.40
C PRO A 71 11.50 17.30 23.27
N GLY A 72 12.18 17.76 22.23
CA GLY A 72 11.57 18.35 21.04
C GLY A 72 11.22 17.36 19.93
N ALA A 73 11.82 16.16 19.86
CA ALA A 73 11.70 15.27 18.71
C ALA A 73 10.26 14.85 18.44
N LYS A 74 9.54 14.42 19.49
CA LYS A 74 8.11 14.07 19.39
C LYS A 74 7.29 15.23 18.81
N LYS A 75 7.48 16.43 19.34
CA LYS A 75 6.77 17.62 18.89
C LYS A 75 7.11 17.95 17.44
N PHE A 76 8.40 17.94 17.10
CA PHE A 76 8.88 18.23 15.75
C PHE A 76 8.31 17.25 14.71
N ILE A 77 8.31 15.95 15.00
CA ILE A 77 7.77 14.94 14.10
C ILE A 77 6.26 15.13 13.92
N VAL A 78 5.52 15.41 15.00
CA VAL A 78 4.07 15.69 14.93
C VAL A 78 3.79 16.95 14.13
N ASP A 79 4.51 18.04 14.38
CA ASP A 79 4.36 19.31 13.66
C ASP A 79 4.64 19.09 12.15
N ARG A 80 5.73 18.39 11.81
CA ARG A 80 6.08 18.04 10.42
C ARG A 80 5.00 17.22 9.74
N PHE A 81 4.46 16.20 10.41
CA PHE A 81 3.37 15.39 9.88
C PHE A 81 2.08 16.20 9.66
N LEU A 82 1.73 17.08 10.59
CA LEU A 82 0.54 17.93 10.50
C LEU A 82 0.67 18.95 9.36
N ASP A 83 1.85 19.52 9.17
CA ASP A 83 2.13 20.52 8.13
C ASP A 83 2.34 19.93 6.74
N PHE A 84 2.76 18.67 6.65
CA PHE A 84 2.96 17.98 5.37
C PHE A 84 1.71 18.07 4.49
N LYS A 85 1.87 18.30 3.19
CA LYS A 85 0.81 18.24 2.18
C LYS A 85 1.42 17.81 0.86
N MET A 86 0.73 16.94 0.12
CA MET A 86 1.18 16.57 -1.21
C MET A 86 0.87 17.70 -2.20
N VAL A 87 1.70 17.82 -3.22
CA VAL A 87 1.59 18.83 -4.28
C VAL A 87 1.58 18.17 -5.65
N ASP A 88 0.89 18.79 -6.61
CA ASP A 88 0.67 18.25 -7.96
C ASP A 88 1.94 18.18 -8.84
N GLY A 89 3.02 18.87 -8.45
CA GLY A 89 4.27 18.94 -9.21
C GLY A 89 5.33 17.90 -8.83
N LYS A 90 5.01 16.96 -7.95
CA LYS A 90 5.91 15.88 -7.49
C LYS A 90 5.18 14.54 -7.64
N SER A 91 5.94 13.47 -7.85
CA SER A 91 5.34 12.13 -7.91
C SER A 91 4.58 11.82 -6.62
N LEU A 92 3.39 11.25 -6.74
CA LEU A 92 2.64 10.76 -5.59
C LEU A 92 3.40 9.64 -4.88
N TYR A 93 4.15 8.82 -5.62
CA TYR A 93 4.96 7.76 -5.06
C TYR A 93 5.98 8.30 -4.05
N ASP A 94 6.81 9.27 -4.48
CA ASP A 94 7.84 9.87 -3.62
C ASP A 94 7.23 10.53 -2.38
N GLN A 95 6.09 11.22 -2.55
CA GLN A 95 5.40 11.91 -1.45
C GLN A 95 4.72 10.94 -0.48
N VAL A 96 4.23 9.79 -0.96
CA VAL A 96 3.72 8.70 -0.10
C VAL A 96 4.87 8.10 0.70
N GLN A 97 6.03 7.87 0.09
CA GLN A 97 7.22 7.36 0.81
C GLN A 97 7.67 8.34 1.91
N GLU A 98 7.68 9.65 1.64
CA GLU A 98 8.00 10.66 2.65
C GLU A 98 7.03 10.59 3.85
N LEU A 99 5.74 10.38 3.58
CA LEU A 99 4.73 10.19 4.62
C LEU A 99 4.90 8.86 5.38
N GLU A 100 5.26 7.78 4.70
CA GLU A 100 5.59 6.51 5.34
C GLU A 100 6.80 6.65 6.27
N VAL A 101 7.83 7.39 5.88
CA VAL A 101 8.99 7.70 6.74
C VAL A 101 8.54 8.44 8.00
N MET A 102 7.67 9.44 7.87
CA MET A 102 7.08 10.13 9.04
C MET A 102 6.31 9.18 9.95
N PHE A 103 5.52 8.24 9.41
CA PHE A 103 4.85 7.23 10.24
C PHE A 103 5.87 6.38 11.02
N HIS A 104 6.94 5.93 10.38
CA HIS A 104 7.98 5.14 11.05
C HIS A 104 8.67 5.92 12.18
N GLU A 105 8.96 7.21 11.98
CA GLU A 105 9.51 8.07 13.03
C GLU A 105 8.54 8.25 14.20
N ILE A 106 7.24 8.44 13.93
CA ILE A 106 6.19 8.52 14.96
C ILE A 106 6.17 7.24 15.79
N HIS A 107 6.23 6.07 15.14
CA HIS A 107 6.32 4.77 15.82
C HIS A 107 7.61 4.63 16.63
N ALA A 108 8.75 5.09 16.11
CA ALA A 108 10.03 5.04 16.80
C ALA A 108 10.07 5.89 18.08
N GLU A 109 9.30 6.98 18.12
CA GLU A 109 9.08 7.79 19.32
C GLU A 109 8.02 7.21 20.29
N GLY A 110 7.49 6.02 19.98
CA GLY A 110 6.53 5.30 20.82
C GLY A 110 5.07 5.74 20.64
N MET A 111 4.76 6.52 19.60
CA MET A 111 3.39 6.91 19.27
C MET A 111 2.81 5.91 18.27
N MET A 112 1.70 5.26 18.60
CA MET A 112 1.11 4.22 17.76
C MET A 112 0.04 4.80 16.84
N LEU A 113 0.21 4.61 15.52
CA LEU A 113 -0.78 4.95 14.50
C LEU A 113 -1.42 3.68 13.92
N SER A 114 -2.75 3.60 13.96
CA SER A 114 -3.48 2.49 13.32
C SER A 114 -3.35 2.56 11.80
N ASP A 115 -3.44 1.40 11.13
CA ASP A 115 -3.41 1.34 9.65
C ASP A 115 -4.52 2.20 9.01
N GLY A 116 -5.72 2.19 9.62
CA GLY A 116 -6.83 3.04 9.17
C GLY A 116 -6.55 4.53 9.31
N PHE A 117 -5.87 4.95 10.38
CA PHE A 117 -5.43 6.35 10.52
C PHE A 117 -4.39 6.71 9.46
N GLN A 118 -3.40 5.86 9.22
CA GLN A 118 -2.38 6.09 8.20
C GLN A 118 -2.99 6.21 6.80
N ALA A 119 -3.93 5.32 6.45
CA ALA A 119 -4.65 5.38 5.19
C ALA A 119 -5.51 6.66 5.05
N ALA A 120 -6.24 7.03 6.10
CA ALA A 120 -7.02 8.27 6.11
C ALA A 120 -6.11 9.51 6.00
N ALA A 121 -4.95 9.50 6.67
CA ALA A 121 -3.97 10.56 6.58
C ALA A 121 -3.43 10.70 5.15
N ILE A 122 -3.02 9.61 4.48
CA ILE A 122 -2.60 9.64 3.07
C ILE A 122 -3.69 10.28 2.20
N LEU A 123 -4.94 9.83 2.34
CA LEU A 123 -6.07 10.37 1.57
C LEU A 123 -6.34 11.86 1.83
N GLU A 124 -6.21 12.29 3.08
CA GLU A 124 -6.42 13.68 3.41
C GLU A 124 -5.29 14.59 2.92
N LYS A 125 -4.07 14.04 2.79
CA LYS A 125 -2.87 14.73 2.31
C LYS A 125 -2.71 14.78 0.80
N LEU A 126 -3.52 14.03 0.04
CA LEU A 126 -3.51 14.01 -1.42
C LEU A 126 -3.62 15.43 -2.02
N PRO A 127 -2.94 15.69 -3.15
CA PRO A 127 -2.91 17.02 -3.72
C PRO A 127 -4.26 17.40 -4.37
N PRO A 128 -4.51 18.70 -4.63
CA PRO A 128 -5.80 19.17 -5.12
C PRO A 128 -6.25 18.50 -6.41
N SER A 129 -5.33 18.16 -7.33
CA SER A 129 -5.73 17.45 -8.53
C SER A 129 -6.45 16.15 -8.19
N MET A 130 -6.11 15.45 -7.10
CA MET A 130 -6.64 14.13 -6.70
C MET A 130 -8.04 14.17 -6.08
N LYS A 131 -8.75 15.29 -6.20
CA LYS A 131 -10.08 15.50 -5.63
C LYS A 131 -11.11 14.44 -6.05
N ASP A 132 -11.17 14.10 -7.33
CA ASP A 132 -12.17 13.15 -7.84
C ASP A 132 -11.92 11.72 -7.35
N PHE A 133 -10.64 11.31 -7.32
CA PHE A 133 -10.24 10.04 -6.72
C PHE A 133 -10.56 9.99 -5.23
N LYS A 134 -10.26 11.06 -4.49
CA LYS A 134 -10.62 11.20 -3.07
C LYS A 134 -12.13 11.10 -2.85
N ASN A 135 -12.94 11.75 -3.69
CA ASN A 135 -14.41 11.67 -3.63
C ASN A 135 -14.91 10.26 -3.93
N TYR A 136 -14.38 9.60 -4.97
CA TYR A 136 -14.70 8.21 -5.29
C TYR A 136 -14.47 7.29 -4.08
N LEU A 137 -13.33 7.44 -3.40
CA LEU A 137 -13.02 6.64 -2.21
C LEU A 137 -13.93 6.97 -1.02
N LYS A 138 -14.30 8.24 -0.81
CA LYS A 138 -15.24 8.63 0.26
C LYS A 138 -16.63 8.00 0.10
N HIS A 139 -17.09 7.79 -1.13
CA HIS A 139 -18.37 7.15 -1.40
C HIS A 139 -18.31 5.61 -1.41
N LYS A 140 -17.11 5.04 -1.49
CA LYS A 140 -16.89 3.60 -1.45
C LYS A 140 -17.04 3.10 -0.01
N ARG A 141 -18.02 2.23 0.25
CA ARG A 141 -18.28 1.63 1.58
C ARG A 141 -17.22 0.62 2.07
N LYS A 142 -16.01 0.66 1.51
CA LYS A 142 -14.91 -0.24 1.87
C LYS A 142 -13.78 0.60 2.45
N GLU A 143 -13.37 0.28 3.67
CA GLU A 143 -12.16 0.86 4.25
C GLU A 143 -10.95 0.57 3.36
N MET A 144 -10.16 1.62 3.11
CA MET A 144 -8.93 1.53 2.36
C MET A 144 -7.78 1.33 3.33
N THR A 145 -6.92 0.34 3.06
CA THR A 145 -5.67 0.14 3.79
C THR A 145 -4.53 0.88 3.10
N VAL A 146 -3.41 1.10 3.81
CA VAL A 146 -2.21 1.73 3.23
C VAL A 146 -1.73 0.95 2.00
N LYS A 147 -1.72 -0.40 2.09
CA LYS A 147 -1.34 -1.27 0.97
C LYS A 147 -2.23 -1.11 -0.25
N GLU A 148 -3.55 -1.01 -0.06
CA GLU A 148 -4.47 -0.80 -1.18
C GLU A 148 -4.28 0.58 -1.82
N LEU A 149 -3.93 1.61 -1.04
CA LEU A 149 -3.62 2.94 -1.56
C LEU A 149 -2.30 2.96 -2.33
N ALA A 150 -1.26 2.32 -1.81
CA ALA A 150 0.05 2.21 -2.47
C ALA A 150 -0.04 1.56 -3.86
N LEU A 151 -0.99 0.64 -4.07
CA LEU A 151 -1.24 0.03 -5.38
C LEU A 151 -2.08 0.91 -6.32
N ARG A 152 -3.04 1.67 -5.79
CA ARG A 152 -3.98 2.44 -6.63
C ARG A 152 -3.47 3.83 -6.99
N LEU A 153 -2.71 4.48 -6.12
CA LEU A 153 -2.23 5.85 -6.34
C LEU A 153 -1.35 5.97 -7.61
N PRO A 154 -0.40 5.06 -7.89
CA PRO A 154 0.38 5.14 -9.13
C PRO A 154 -0.48 4.98 -10.39
N ILE A 155 -1.44 4.05 -10.38
CA ILE A 155 -2.35 3.81 -11.52
C ILE A 155 -3.21 5.05 -11.80
N GLU A 156 -3.73 5.67 -10.75
CA GLU A 156 -4.52 6.90 -10.87
C GLU A 156 -3.66 8.07 -11.38
N GLU A 157 -2.44 8.21 -10.89
CA GLU A 157 -1.46 9.21 -11.35
C GLU A 157 -1.16 9.05 -12.85
N ASP A 158 -0.89 7.83 -13.32
CA ASP A 158 -0.61 7.53 -14.72
C ASP A 158 -1.82 7.80 -15.63
N ASN A 159 -3.03 7.45 -15.18
CA ASN A 159 -4.27 7.72 -15.91
C ASN A 159 -4.51 9.22 -16.11
N ARG A 160 -4.05 10.05 -15.18
CA ARG A 160 -4.17 11.51 -15.28
C ARG A 160 -3.14 12.08 -16.23
N ASN A 161 -1.90 11.61 -16.17
CA ASN A 161 -0.85 12.05 -17.07
C ASN A 161 -1.21 11.71 -18.54
N THR A 162 -1.80 10.55 -18.78
CA THR A 162 -2.30 10.16 -20.11
C THR A 162 -3.54 10.96 -20.55
N GLY A 163 -4.45 11.26 -19.62
CA GLY A 163 -5.61 12.14 -19.87
C GLY A 163 -5.21 13.58 -20.24
N VAL A 164 -4.21 14.15 -19.57
CA VAL A 164 -3.67 15.50 -19.89
C VAL A 164 -3.05 15.53 -21.28
N VAL A 165 -2.30 14.50 -21.68
CA VAL A 165 -1.71 14.39 -23.02
C VAL A 165 -2.81 14.27 -24.09
N SER A 166 -3.92 13.59 -23.80
CA SER A 166 -5.06 13.48 -24.72
C SER A 166 -5.93 14.74 -24.84
N ALA A 167 -5.86 15.64 -23.86
CA ALA A 167 -6.63 16.89 -23.82
C ALA A 167 -5.90 18.10 -24.40
N LEU A 168 -4.60 17.98 -24.69
CA LEU A 168 -3.88 18.99 -25.45
C LEU A 168 -4.37 18.96 -26.91
N PRO A 169 -4.67 20.12 -27.53
CA PRO A 169 -4.97 20.17 -28.95
C PRO A 169 -3.79 19.61 -29.72
N ASN A 170 -3.99 18.47 -30.37
CA ASN A 170 -2.98 17.86 -31.21
C ASN A 170 -2.67 18.86 -32.34
N PRO A 171 -1.44 19.41 -32.49
CA PRO A 171 -1.15 20.43 -33.51
C PRO A 171 -1.28 19.90 -34.95
N PHE A 172 -1.54 18.60 -35.09
CA PHE A 172 -1.52 17.85 -36.35
C PHE A 172 -2.88 17.27 -36.77
N MET A 173 -3.98 17.61 -36.09
CA MET A 173 -5.33 17.18 -36.49
C MET A 173 -6.22 18.40 -36.69
N GLY A 174 -6.37 18.78 -37.96
CA GLY A 174 -7.25 19.87 -38.38
C GLY A 174 -8.70 19.64 -37.96
N ASP A 175 -9.38 20.76 -37.71
CA ASP A 175 -10.74 20.87 -37.20
C ASP A 175 -11.74 19.95 -37.91
N VAL A 176 -12.16 18.86 -37.26
CA VAL A 176 -13.39 18.15 -37.65
C VAL A 176 -14.56 18.84 -36.99
N LYS A 177 -15.10 19.83 -37.69
CA LYS A 177 -16.31 20.56 -37.34
C LYS A 177 -17.54 19.65 -37.55
N ALA A 178 -18.09 19.10 -36.46
CA ALA A 178 -19.35 18.36 -36.49
C ALA A 178 -20.53 19.33 -36.67
N ASN A 179 -21.29 19.19 -37.75
CA ASN A 179 -22.45 20.02 -38.04
C ASN A 179 -23.67 19.49 -37.27
N VAL A 180 -24.17 20.26 -36.31
CA VAL A 180 -25.45 20.02 -35.62
C VAL A 180 -26.56 20.69 -36.43
N VAL A 181 -27.55 19.92 -36.90
CA VAL A 181 -28.79 20.46 -37.47
C VAL A 181 -29.90 20.29 -36.42
N GLU A 182 -30.27 21.39 -35.79
CA GLU A 182 -31.60 21.56 -35.21
C GLU A 182 -32.57 22.00 -36.31
N GLN A 183 -33.72 21.33 -36.42
CA GLN A 183 -34.91 21.92 -37.05
C GLN A 183 -36.10 21.76 -36.11
N GLY A 184 -36.63 22.91 -35.71
CA GLY A 184 -37.77 23.06 -34.83
C GLY A 184 -39.13 22.78 -35.49
N SER A 185 -40.02 22.25 -34.63
CA SER A 185 -41.48 22.40 -34.55
C SER A 185 -42.31 22.73 -35.81
N ALA A 186 -43.23 21.81 -36.15
CA ALA A 186 -44.61 22.16 -36.49
C ALA A 186 -45.57 20.98 -36.20
N SER A 187 -46.49 21.19 -35.27
CA SER A 187 -47.57 20.28 -34.90
C SER A 187 -48.77 20.39 -35.86
N LYS A 188 -49.31 19.26 -36.35
CA LYS A 188 -50.73 19.15 -36.75
C LYS A 188 -51.25 17.71 -36.58
N THR A 189 -52.41 17.62 -35.95
CA THR A 189 -53.11 16.46 -35.38
C THR A 189 -53.97 15.72 -36.41
N ARG A 190 -54.09 14.38 -36.37
CA ARG A 190 -55.35 13.61 -36.11
C ARG A 190 -55.33 12.12 -36.52
N LYS A 191 -55.83 11.30 -35.57
CA LYS A 191 -56.69 10.11 -35.66
C LYS A 191 -56.21 8.85 -36.43
N GLY A 192 -55.86 7.81 -35.67
CA GLY A 192 -56.84 6.76 -35.28
C GLY A 192 -56.99 5.49 -36.14
N LYS A 193 -56.72 4.36 -35.47
CA LYS A 193 -57.26 2.98 -35.60
C LYS A 193 -56.60 1.94 -36.53
N ARG A 194 -56.36 0.79 -35.88
CA ARG A 194 -55.84 -0.52 -36.32
C ARG A 194 -56.76 -1.25 -37.31
N SER A 195 -56.18 -2.06 -38.20
CA SER A 195 -56.55 -3.48 -38.40
C SER A 195 -55.59 -4.21 -39.35
N ASN A 196 -55.27 -5.47 -39.01
CA ASN A 196 -54.50 -6.46 -39.77
C ASN A 196 -55.08 -6.77 -41.16
N PHE A 197 -54.24 -7.22 -42.11
CA PHE A 197 -54.45 -8.40 -42.97
C PHE A 197 -53.16 -8.69 -43.79
N ALA A 198 -52.60 -9.90 -43.67
CA ALA A 198 -51.60 -10.49 -44.58
C ALA A 198 -52.32 -11.14 -45.80
N PRO A 199 -51.71 -11.92 -46.73
CA PRO A 199 -50.30 -12.28 -46.96
C PRO A 199 -49.90 -12.23 -48.47
N ARG A 200 -48.64 -12.59 -48.82
CA ARG A 200 -48.28 -13.35 -50.05
C ARG A 200 -46.82 -13.83 -50.04
N ARG A 201 -46.61 -15.16 -50.08
CA ARG A 201 -45.42 -15.87 -50.59
C ARG A 201 -45.82 -16.55 -51.93
N PRO A 202 -44.89 -16.89 -52.84
CA PRO A 202 -44.16 -18.19 -52.84
C PRO A 202 -42.68 -18.01 -53.28
N SER A 203 -41.74 -18.97 -53.31
CA SER A 203 -41.71 -20.44 -53.30
C SER A 203 -40.34 -20.96 -52.81
N LEU A 204 -40.34 -22.21 -52.33
CA LEU A 204 -39.22 -23.00 -51.82
C LEU A 204 -38.15 -23.36 -52.86
N LYS A 205 -36.91 -23.62 -52.39
CA LYS A 205 -36.28 -24.96 -52.47
C LYS A 205 -35.45 -25.24 -51.21
N MET A 206 -35.68 -26.43 -50.66
CA MET A 206 -34.99 -27.04 -49.53
C MET A 206 -33.56 -27.42 -49.93
N ASN A 207 -32.62 -27.36 -48.98
CA ASN A 207 -31.66 -28.43 -48.79
C ASN A 207 -31.42 -28.60 -47.30
N VAL A 208 -31.79 -29.78 -46.83
CA VAL A 208 -31.54 -30.31 -45.49
C VAL A 208 -30.17 -30.98 -45.55
N MET A 209 -29.27 -30.64 -44.63
CA MET A 209 -28.31 -31.61 -44.12
C MET A 209 -28.02 -31.32 -42.66
N VAL A 210 -28.70 -32.08 -41.81
CA VAL A 210 -28.34 -32.33 -40.41
C VAL A 210 -27.20 -33.32 -40.44
N VAL A 211 -26.07 -33.05 -39.76
CA VAL A 211 -25.35 -34.05 -38.95
C VAL A 211 -24.55 -33.34 -37.86
N ALA A 212 -24.86 -33.67 -36.60
CA ALA A 212 -24.00 -33.46 -35.45
C ALA A 212 -22.95 -34.58 -35.36
N ASN A 213 -21.76 -34.30 -34.83
CA ASN A 213 -20.98 -35.16 -33.91
C ASN A 213 -19.61 -34.48 -33.65
N LEU A 214 -19.29 -34.11 -32.40
CA LEU A 214 -18.59 -34.95 -31.41
C LEU A 214 -17.26 -35.48 -31.95
N HIS A 215 -16.16 -34.87 -31.51
CA HIS A 215 -14.99 -35.50 -30.88
C HIS A 215 -14.47 -34.51 -29.83
#